data_AF-A0A9K3ILG7-F1
#
_entry.id   AF-A0A9K3ILG7-F1
#
_cell.length_a   1.000
_cell.length_b   1.000
_cell.length_c   1.000
_cell.angle_alpha   90.00
_cell.angle_beta   90.00
_cell.angle_gamma   90.00
#
_symmetry.space_group_name_H-M   'P 1'
#
loop_
_entity.id
_entity.type
_entity.pdbx_description
1 polymer ?
#
loop_
_entity_poly.entity_id
_entity_poly.type
_entity_poly.pdbx_seq_one_letter_code
_entity_poly.pdbx_strand_id
1 'polypeptide(L)'
;MCGPELENALMLNQAQSNSWVVEAYKWWVEAESNCRWFEREVAFLKNEDNVRSKTKQELSSLRSQVDRLKEQALEGREINKASQASAAAAYEARDKALQDLEDFKLKFEALEKKLSKVEEGSKTEQKKMQSSYEQLLADHHRLINDKIELERARDKAVESHLAAVTDMKDMLSRYDGEMVELYGLTLELLLTKQWFLTEGVAWVMKLVHQSPELERVVADLVNSVNAVGVNDGIKQGFQAAKSSAWSVEEVLGYDEGAKDTLDAAIKAFDNFHISVLDKVLELVNEPLSVIKQKSELPIIKDD
;
A
#
# COMPACT_ATOMS: atom_id res chain seq x y z
N MET A 1 -47.00 -91.17 -183.35
CA MET A 1 -45.53 -91.21 -183.54
C MET A 1 -44.92 -89.90 -183.02
N CYS A 2 -44.60 -89.70 -181.73
CA CYS A 2 -45.20 -90.14 -180.45
C CYS A 2 -44.67 -89.20 -179.36
N GLY A 3 -45.33 -88.24 -178.71
CA GLY A 3 -46.60 -87.51 -178.81
C GLY A 3 -46.54 -86.40 -177.71
N PRO A 4 -47.25 -85.27 -177.83
CA PRO A 4 -46.91 -83.96 -177.22
C PRO A 4 -47.17 -83.79 -175.70
N GLU A 5 -47.44 -84.87 -174.97
CA GLU A 5 -47.96 -84.80 -173.59
C GLU A 5 -46.87 -84.99 -172.51
N LEU A 6 -45.72 -85.60 -172.85
CA LEU A 6 -44.67 -85.90 -171.86
C LEU A 6 -43.80 -84.69 -171.49
N GLU A 7 -43.55 -83.78 -172.43
CA GLU A 7 -42.63 -82.67 -172.24
C GLU A 7 -43.23 -81.56 -171.36
N ASN A 8 -44.55 -81.34 -171.46
CA ASN A 8 -45.28 -80.40 -170.58
C ASN A 8 -45.38 -80.90 -169.12
N ALA A 9 -45.48 -82.21 -168.90
CA ALA A 9 -45.52 -82.77 -167.55
C ALA A 9 -44.18 -82.60 -166.80
N LEU A 10 -43.06 -82.64 -167.52
CA LEU A 10 -41.72 -82.50 -166.93
C LEU A 10 -41.44 -81.05 -166.49
N MET A 11 -41.86 -80.07 -167.30
CA MET A 11 -41.76 -78.65 -166.99
C MET A 11 -42.62 -78.23 -165.78
N LEU A 12 -43.82 -78.82 -165.62
CA LEU A 12 -44.70 -78.52 -164.47
C LEU A 12 -44.12 -79.05 -163.14
N ASN A 13 -43.49 -80.22 -163.17
CA ASN A 13 -42.91 -80.85 -161.98
C ASN A 13 -41.66 -80.10 -161.48
N GLN A 14 -40.85 -79.57 -162.41
CA GLN A 14 -39.69 -78.73 -162.07
C GLN A 14 -40.12 -77.41 -161.39
N ALA A 15 -41.20 -76.78 -161.85
CA ALA A 15 -41.71 -75.54 -161.26
C ALA A 15 -42.29 -75.76 -159.84
N GLN A 16 -42.99 -76.88 -159.61
CA GLN A 16 -43.49 -77.23 -158.28
C GLN A 16 -42.35 -77.53 -157.30
N SER A 17 -41.30 -78.25 -157.74
CA SER A 17 -40.11 -78.52 -156.92
C SER A 17 -39.41 -77.24 -156.46
N ASN A 18 -39.21 -76.28 -157.39
CA ASN A 18 -38.58 -75.01 -157.05
C ASN A 18 -39.44 -74.17 -156.06
N SER A 19 -40.76 -74.25 -156.14
CA SER A 19 -41.66 -73.54 -155.20
C SER A 19 -41.52 -74.04 -153.77
N TRP A 20 -41.38 -75.36 -153.57
CA TRP A 20 -41.26 -75.95 -152.23
C TRP A 20 -39.93 -75.61 -151.54
N VAL A 21 -38.83 -75.57 -152.29
CA VAL A 21 -37.51 -75.20 -151.75
C VAL A 21 -37.50 -73.74 -151.29
N VAL A 22 -38.13 -72.83 -152.03
CA VAL A 22 -38.23 -71.42 -151.65
C VAL A 22 -39.08 -71.22 -150.40
N GLU A 23 -40.21 -71.92 -150.26
CA GLU A 23 -41.00 -71.87 -149.02
C GLU A 23 -40.21 -72.42 -147.83
N ALA A 24 -39.56 -73.58 -147.96
CA ALA A 24 -38.76 -74.14 -146.87
C ALA A 24 -37.63 -73.19 -146.42
N TYR A 25 -36.97 -72.51 -147.36
CA TYR A 25 -35.95 -71.51 -147.02
C TYR A 25 -36.54 -70.28 -146.32
N LYS A 26 -37.74 -69.83 -146.75
CA LYS A 26 -38.44 -68.71 -146.12
C LYS A 26 -38.80 -69.01 -144.66
N TRP A 27 -39.31 -70.22 -144.39
CA TRP A 27 -39.62 -70.69 -143.03
C TRP A 27 -38.36 -70.78 -142.15
N TRP A 28 -37.23 -71.22 -142.70
CA TRP A 28 -35.98 -71.29 -141.97
C TRP A 28 -35.46 -69.91 -141.57
N VAL A 29 -35.50 -68.93 -142.49
CA VAL A 29 -35.10 -67.54 -142.22
C VAL A 29 -36.00 -66.89 -141.14
N GLU A 30 -37.32 -67.14 -141.18
CA GLU A 30 -38.25 -66.67 -140.15
C GLU A 30 -37.99 -67.31 -138.78
N ALA A 31 -37.72 -68.62 -138.73
CA ALA A 31 -37.37 -69.31 -137.50
C ALA A 31 -36.05 -68.80 -136.90
N GLU A 32 -35.02 -68.56 -137.72
CA GLU A 32 -33.73 -68.04 -137.25
C GLU A 32 -33.86 -66.60 -136.73
N SER A 33 -34.67 -65.76 -137.40
CA SER A 33 -34.98 -64.40 -136.94
C SER A 33 -35.69 -64.39 -135.57
N ASN A 34 -36.66 -65.30 -135.39
CA ASN A 34 -37.36 -65.45 -134.12
C ASN A 34 -36.45 -65.94 -132.99
N CYS A 35 -35.55 -66.91 -133.24
CA CYS A 35 -34.56 -67.33 -132.25
C CYS A 35 -33.66 -66.18 -131.81
N ARG A 36 -33.15 -65.37 -132.76
CA ARG A 36 -32.33 -64.19 -132.44
C ARG A 36 -33.10 -63.11 -131.68
N TRP A 37 -34.41 -63.02 -131.86
CA TRP A 37 -35.26 -62.11 -131.08
C TRP A 37 -35.42 -62.59 -129.63
N PHE A 38 -35.75 -63.86 -129.42
CA PHE A 38 -35.88 -64.44 -128.08
C PHE A 38 -34.58 -64.39 -127.27
N GLU A 39 -33.42 -64.62 -127.90
CA GLU A 39 -32.12 -64.51 -127.23
C GLU A 39 -31.85 -63.08 -126.71
N ARG A 40 -32.24 -62.05 -127.47
CA ARG A 40 -32.12 -60.65 -127.02
C ARG A 40 -33.07 -60.35 -125.87
N GLU A 41 -34.31 -60.84 -125.93
CA GLU A 41 -35.31 -60.60 -124.88
C GLU A 41 -34.92 -61.27 -123.55
N VAL A 42 -34.40 -62.50 -123.61
CA VAL A 42 -33.89 -63.20 -122.42
C VAL A 42 -32.67 -62.46 -121.83
N ALA A 43 -31.78 -61.92 -122.67
CA ALA A 43 -30.66 -61.12 -122.21
C ALA A 43 -31.11 -59.80 -121.54
N PHE A 44 -32.15 -59.16 -122.08
CA PHE A 44 -32.74 -57.94 -121.51
C PHE A 44 -33.35 -58.19 -120.13
N LEU A 45 -34.19 -59.22 -119.98
CA LEU A 45 -34.83 -59.57 -118.70
C LEU A 45 -33.82 -59.96 -117.61
N LYS A 46 -32.74 -60.67 -117.96
CA LYS A 46 -31.64 -60.96 -117.02
C LYS A 46 -30.94 -59.70 -116.53
N ASN A 47 -30.79 -58.70 -117.39
CA ASN A 47 -30.18 -57.43 -117.02
C ASN A 47 -31.11 -56.61 -116.09
N GLU A 48 -32.41 -56.61 -116.36
CA GLU A 48 -33.41 -55.91 -115.53
C GLU A 48 -33.51 -56.48 -114.11
N ASP A 49 -33.48 -57.81 -113.96
CA ASP A 49 -33.51 -58.47 -112.65
C ASP A 49 -32.23 -58.20 -111.83
N ASN A 50 -31.08 -58.09 -112.50
CA ASN A 50 -29.83 -57.65 -111.88
C ASN A 50 -29.93 -56.21 -111.36
N VAL A 51 -30.48 -55.27 -112.14
CA VAL A 51 -30.70 -53.87 -111.70
C VAL A 51 -31.68 -53.81 -110.52
N ARG A 52 -32.76 -54.61 -110.55
CA ARG A 52 -33.74 -54.68 -109.45
C ARG A 52 -33.14 -55.23 -108.15
N SER A 53 -32.27 -56.24 -108.23
CA SER A 53 -31.58 -56.76 -107.04
C SER A 53 -30.61 -55.74 -106.42
N LYS A 54 -29.84 -55.02 -107.25
CA LYS A 54 -28.93 -53.95 -106.78
C LYS A 54 -29.67 -52.80 -106.11
N THR A 55 -30.76 -52.32 -106.71
CA THR A 55 -31.58 -51.24 -106.12
C THR A 55 -32.24 -51.66 -104.80
N LYS A 56 -32.66 -52.93 -104.67
CA LYS A 56 -33.19 -53.46 -103.41
C LYS A 56 -32.12 -53.52 -102.31
N GLN A 57 -30.89 -53.90 -102.66
CA GLN A 57 -29.76 -53.93 -101.74
C GLN A 57 -29.37 -52.51 -101.29
N GLU A 58 -29.31 -51.55 -102.21
CA GLU A 58 -29.04 -50.15 -101.89
C GLU A 58 -30.11 -49.54 -100.97
N LEU A 59 -31.38 -49.81 -101.23
CA LEU A 59 -32.47 -49.37 -100.35
C LEU A 59 -32.38 -49.96 -98.94
N SER A 60 -31.98 -51.23 -98.78
CA SER A 60 -31.75 -51.82 -97.45
C SER A 60 -30.57 -51.20 -96.72
N SER A 61 -29.50 -50.86 -97.46
CA SER A 61 -28.33 -50.18 -96.92
C SER A 61 -28.68 -48.76 -96.45
N LEU A 62 -29.40 -48.00 -97.28
CA LEU A 62 -29.85 -46.65 -96.95
C LEU A 62 -30.83 -46.64 -95.77
N ARG A 63 -31.76 -47.59 -95.68
CA ARG A 63 -32.66 -47.70 -94.52
C ARG A 63 -31.88 -47.94 -93.23
N SER A 64 -30.90 -48.85 -93.27
CA SER A 64 -30.01 -49.12 -92.12
C SER A 64 -29.19 -47.89 -91.71
N GLN A 65 -28.74 -47.09 -92.68
CA GLN A 65 -28.03 -45.83 -92.41
C GLN A 65 -28.95 -44.77 -91.81
N VAL A 66 -30.18 -44.63 -92.31
CA VAL A 66 -31.17 -43.69 -91.77
C VAL A 66 -31.54 -44.04 -90.34
N ASP A 67 -31.71 -45.32 -90.02
CA ASP A 67 -32.03 -45.76 -88.66
C ASP A 67 -30.85 -45.48 -87.70
N ARG A 68 -29.61 -45.75 -88.12
CA ARG A 68 -28.40 -45.38 -87.35
C ARG A 68 -28.28 -43.87 -87.13
N LEU A 69 -28.56 -43.06 -88.16
CA LEU A 69 -28.51 -41.60 -88.05
C LEU A 69 -29.61 -41.05 -87.13
N LYS A 70 -30.80 -41.66 -87.12
CA LYS A 70 -31.87 -41.30 -86.17
C LYS A 70 -31.47 -41.62 -84.74
N GLU A 71 -30.85 -42.77 -84.50
CA GLU A 71 -30.37 -43.18 -83.18
C GLU A 71 -29.27 -42.23 -82.69
N GLN A 72 -28.28 -41.92 -83.53
CA GLN A 72 -27.24 -40.92 -83.23
C GLN A 72 -27.81 -39.51 -83.00
N ALA A 73 -28.86 -39.11 -83.74
CA ALA A 73 -29.52 -37.82 -83.53
C ALA A 73 -30.29 -37.76 -82.21
N LEU A 74 -30.87 -38.88 -81.75
CA LEU A 74 -31.51 -38.98 -80.44
C LEU A 74 -30.48 -38.95 -79.32
N GLU A 75 -29.41 -39.74 -79.42
CA GLU A 75 -28.28 -39.71 -78.48
C GLU A 75 -27.67 -38.31 -78.40
N GLY A 76 -27.43 -37.66 -79.53
CA GLY A 76 -26.92 -36.29 -79.58
C GLY A 76 -27.86 -35.27 -78.91
N ARG A 77 -29.19 -35.44 -79.03
CA ARG A 77 -30.16 -34.58 -78.32
C ARG A 77 -30.14 -34.81 -76.81
N GLU A 78 -30.06 -36.06 -76.36
CA GLU A 78 -30.00 -36.37 -74.93
C GLU A 78 -28.67 -35.91 -74.31
N ILE A 79 -27.54 -36.07 -75.00
CA ILE A 79 -26.25 -35.51 -74.59
C ILE A 79 -26.33 -33.98 -74.50
N ASN A 80 -26.97 -33.32 -75.48
CA ASN A 80 -27.12 -31.87 -75.46
C ASN A 80 -28.01 -31.39 -74.29
N LYS A 81 -29.11 -32.09 -74.00
CA LYS A 81 -29.95 -31.81 -72.81
C LYS A 81 -29.17 -32.03 -71.51
N ALA A 82 -28.43 -33.11 -71.40
CA ALA A 82 -27.61 -33.41 -70.22
C ALA A 82 -26.49 -32.36 -70.03
N SER A 83 -25.86 -31.92 -71.13
CA SER A 83 -24.86 -30.84 -71.12
C SER A 83 -25.47 -29.50 -70.71
N GLN A 84 -26.66 -29.16 -71.21
CA GLN A 84 -27.39 -27.95 -70.80
C GLN A 84 -27.78 -27.99 -69.32
N ALA A 85 -28.27 -29.14 -68.82
CA ALA A 85 -28.60 -29.31 -67.41
C ALA A 85 -27.35 -29.21 -66.52
N SER A 86 -26.23 -29.80 -66.94
CA SER A 86 -24.95 -29.70 -66.23
C SER A 86 -24.40 -28.26 -66.22
N ALA A 87 -24.52 -27.54 -67.33
CA ALA A 87 -24.14 -26.13 -67.41
C ALA A 87 -25.03 -25.25 -66.53
N ALA A 88 -26.34 -25.47 -66.52
CA ALA A 88 -27.27 -24.76 -65.64
C ALA A 88 -26.95 -25.00 -64.16
N ALA A 89 -26.73 -26.27 -63.75
CA ALA A 89 -26.32 -26.60 -62.38
C ALA A 89 -24.96 -25.97 -62.00
N ALA A 90 -24.02 -25.88 -62.95
CA ALA A 90 -22.74 -25.20 -62.73
C ALA A 90 -22.90 -23.68 -62.56
N TYR A 91 -23.81 -23.04 -63.31
CA TYR A 91 -24.15 -21.63 -63.12
C TYR A 91 -24.83 -21.37 -61.77
N GLU A 92 -25.80 -22.20 -61.36
CA GLU A 92 -26.44 -22.10 -60.05
C GLU A 92 -25.44 -22.29 -58.90
N ALA A 93 -24.54 -23.28 -59.01
CA ALA A 93 -23.48 -23.50 -58.03
C ALA A 93 -22.51 -22.31 -57.94
N ARG A 94 -22.15 -21.72 -59.09
CA ARG A 94 -21.31 -20.52 -59.15
C ARG A 94 -22.00 -19.32 -58.51
N ASP A 95 -23.28 -19.09 -58.82
CA ASP A 95 -24.02 -17.94 -58.31
C ASP A 95 -24.22 -18.06 -56.79
N LYS A 96 -24.48 -19.27 -56.28
CA LYS A 96 -24.48 -19.55 -54.84
C LYS A 96 -23.11 -19.29 -54.19
N ALA A 97 -22.03 -19.75 -54.82
CA ALA A 97 -20.68 -19.49 -54.32
C ALA A 97 -20.32 -18.00 -54.30
N LEU A 98 -20.77 -17.22 -55.29
CA LEU A 98 -20.61 -15.77 -55.31
C LEU A 98 -21.38 -15.11 -54.17
N GLN A 99 -22.61 -15.54 -53.90
CA GLN A 99 -23.41 -15.02 -52.79
C GLN A 99 -22.79 -15.34 -51.43
N ASP A 100 -22.29 -16.56 -51.23
CA ASP A 100 -21.57 -16.93 -50.00
C ASP A 100 -20.31 -16.06 -49.83
N LEU A 101 -19.58 -15.75 -50.92
CA LEU A 101 -18.39 -14.90 -50.89
C LEU A 101 -18.74 -13.45 -50.52
N GLU A 102 -19.84 -12.92 -51.03
CA GLU A 102 -20.37 -11.60 -50.66
C GLU A 102 -20.73 -11.55 -49.16
N ASP A 103 -21.39 -12.59 -48.65
CA ASP A 103 -21.74 -12.72 -47.23
C ASP A 103 -20.47 -12.82 -46.34
N PHE A 104 -19.46 -13.57 -46.78
CA PHE A 104 -18.17 -13.63 -46.09
C PHE A 104 -17.47 -12.28 -46.06
N LYS A 105 -17.50 -11.53 -47.16
CA LYS A 105 -16.92 -10.19 -47.24
C LYS A 105 -17.58 -9.23 -46.25
N LEU A 106 -18.91 -9.22 -46.18
CA LEU A 106 -19.66 -8.40 -45.21
C LEU A 106 -19.32 -8.77 -43.76
N LYS A 107 -19.19 -10.07 -43.45
CA LYS A 107 -18.77 -10.52 -42.11
C LYS A 107 -17.33 -10.10 -41.80
N PHE A 108 -16.44 -10.14 -42.78
CA PHE A 108 -15.05 -9.72 -42.61
C PHE A 108 -14.95 -8.22 -42.30
N GLU A 109 -15.66 -7.38 -43.07
CA GLU A 109 -15.74 -5.93 -42.81
C GLU A 109 -16.32 -5.63 -41.42
N ALA A 110 -17.33 -6.41 -40.99
CA ALA A 110 -17.90 -6.26 -39.65
C ALA A 110 -16.93 -6.66 -38.53
N LEU A 111 -16.12 -7.71 -38.74
CA LEU A 111 -15.08 -8.13 -37.80
C LEU A 111 -13.93 -7.14 -37.74
N GLU A 112 -13.50 -6.59 -38.88
CA GLU A 112 -12.46 -5.57 -38.96
C GLU A 112 -12.86 -4.31 -38.18
N LYS A 113 -14.11 -3.84 -38.37
CA LYS A 113 -14.65 -2.72 -37.57
C LYS A 113 -14.67 -3.02 -36.06
N LYS A 114 -15.03 -4.24 -35.66
CA LYS A 114 -15.01 -4.65 -34.25
C LYS A 114 -13.59 -4.70 -33.71
N LEU A 115 -12.63 -5.20 -34.49
CA LEU A 115 -11.23 -5.29 -34.12
C LEU A 115 -10.66 -3.89 -33.88
N SER A 116 -10.86 -2.95 -34.82
CA SER A 116 -10.39 -1.57 -34.65
C SER A 116 -10.97 -0.91 -33.40
N LYS A 117 -12.27 -1.12 -33.10
CA LYS A 117 -12.90 -0.59 -31.89
C LYS A 117 -12.31 -1.18 -30.61
N VAL A 118 -12.01 -2.48 -30.59
CA VAL A 118 -11.38 -3.15 -29.46
C VAL A 118 -9.93 -2.67 -29.27
N GLU A 119 -9.18 -2.51 -30.36
CA GLU A 119 -7.81 -1.98 -30.31
C GLU A 119 -7.76 -0.54 -29.79
N GLU A 120 -8.68 0.32 -30.23
CA GLU A 120 -8.81 1.68 -29.70
C GLU A 120 -9.18 1.66 -28.21
N GLY A 121 -10.18 0.85 -27.83
CA GLY A 121 -10.57 0.66 -26.43
C GLY A 121 -9.40 0.22 -25.56
N SER A 122 -8.65 -0.79 -26.00
CA SER A 122 -7.46 -1.31 -25.31
C SER A 122 -6.38 -0.23 -25.15
N LYS A 123 -6.08 0.54 -26.20
CA LYS A 123 -5.13 1.66 -26.14
C LYS A 123 -5.57 2.74 -25.15
N THR A 124 -6.87 3.06 -25.09
CA THR A 124 -7.38 4.05 -24.13
C THR A 124 -7.31 3.55 -22.70
N GLU A 125 -7.63 2.27 -22.46
CA GLU A 125 -7.57 1.68 -21.12
C GLU A 125 -6.13 1.56 -20.62
N GLN A 126 -5.20 1.18 -21.51
CA GLN A 126 -3.77 1.16 -21.19
C GLN A 126 -3.26 2.54 -20.78
N LYS A 127 -3.66 3.60 -21.50
CA LYS A 127 -3.30 4.99 -21.13
C LYS A 127 -3.87 5.39 -19.76
N LYS A 128 -5.13 5.04 -19.48
CA LYS A 128 -5.75 5.31 -18.16
C LYS A 128 -5.04 4.56 -17.05
N MET A 129 -4.74 3.28 -17.25
CA MET A 129 -4.02 2.45 -16.28
C MET A 129 -2.63 3.01 -16.01
N GLN A 130 -1.91 3.44 -17.05
CA GLN A 130 -0.59 4.05 -16.90
C GLN A 130 -0.67 5.36 -16.10
N SER A 131 -1.60 6.26 -16.44
CA SER A 131 -1.78 7.52 -15.71
C SER A 131 -2.18 7.28 -14.24
N SER A 132 -3.06 6.31 -13.98
CA SER A 132 -3.44 5.93 -12.62
C SER A 132 -2.25 5.34 -11.83
N TYR A 133 -1.39 4.57 -12.48
CA TYR A 133 -0.20 3.99 -11.85
C TYR A 133 0.85 5.06 -11.52
N GLU A 134 1.08 6.01 -12.43
CA GLU A 134 1.95 7.16 -12.20
C GLU A 134 1.44 8.04 -11.05
N GLN A 135 0.12 8.26 -10.98
CA GLN A 135 -0.49 8.97 -9.85
C GLN A 135 -0.31 8.21 -8.53
N LEU A 136 -0.53 6.89 -8.51
CA LEU A 136 -0.33 6.07 -7.32
C LEU A 136 1.13 6.11 -6.83
N LEU A 137 2.10 6.09 -7.75
CA LEU A 137 3.51 6.25 -7.41
C LEU A 137 3.81 7.63 -6.82
N ALA A 138 3.23 8.69 -7.37
CA ALA A 138 3.39 10.04 -6.84
C ALA A 138 2.81 10.18 -5.43
N ASP A 139 1.61 9.65 -5.22
CA ASP A 139 0.95 9.63 -3.91
C ASP A 139 1.74 8.78 -2.90
N HIS A 140 2.31 7.65 -3.33
CA HIS A 140 3.15 6.81 -2.47
C HIS A 140 4.42 7.54 -2.02
N HIS A 141 5.13 8.21 -2.93
CA HIS A 141 6.29 9.03 -2.57
C HIS A 141 5.92 10.19 -1.65
N ARG A 142 4.77 10.84 -1.88
CA ARG A 142 4.26 11.89 -0.99
C ARG A 142 4.02 11.35 0.42
N LEU A 143 3.33 10.22 0.56
CA LEU A 143 3.08 9.59 1.86
C LEU A 143 4.36 9.19 2.60
N ILE A 144 5.39 8.73 1.87
CA ILE A 144 6.71 8.46 2.46
C ILE A 144 7.32 9.74 3.03
N ASN A 145 7.29 10.84 2.28
CA ASN A 145 7.82 12.12 2.75
C ASN A 145 7.04 12.64 3.97
N ASP A 146 5.71 12.63 3.91
CA ASP A 146 4.84 13.04 5.01
C ASP A 146 5.11 12.19 6.27
N LYS A 147 5.29 10.87 6.10
CA LYS A 147 5.68 9.97 7.21
C LYS A 147 7.01 10.38 7.83
N ILE A 148 8.03 10.64 7.01
CA ILE A 148 9.36 11.03 7.52
C ILE A 148 9.28 12.37 8.26
N GLU A 149 8.51 13.34 7.76
CA GLU A 149 8.30 14.63 8.44
C GLU A 149 7.59 14.47 9.78
N LEU A 150 6.55 13.62 9.85
CA LEU A 150 5.87 13.29 11.10
C LEU A 150 6.79 12.60 12.10
N GLU A 151 7.63 11.67 11.65
CA GLU A 151 8.62 11.01 12.53
C GLU A 151 9.62 12.03 13.08
N ARG A 152 10.14 12.94 12.26
CA ARG A 152 11.03 14.02 12.73
C ARG A 152 10.34 14.96 13.73
N ALA A 153 9.09 15.34 13.47
CA ALA A 153 8.33 16.21 14.37
C ALA A 153 8.07 15.52 15.72
N ARG A 154 7.71 14.23 15.69
CA ARG A 154 7.55 13.40 16.89
C ARG A 154 8.86 13.33 17.68
N ASP A 155 9.98 13.03 17.02
CA ASP A 155 11.26 12.85 17.69
C ASP A 155 11.71 14.17 18.37
N LYS A 156 11.53 15.31 17.69
CA LYS A 156 11.77 16.63 18.28
C LYS A 156 10.88 16.91 19.51
N ALA A 157 9.61 16.52 19.45
CA ALA A 157 8.69 16.67 20.59
C ALA A 157 9.11 15.78 21.76
N VAL A 158 9.51 14.53 21.49
CA VAL A 158 10.01 13.59 22.50
C VAL A 158 11.29 14.12 23.15
N GLU A 159 12.24 14.63 22.37
CA GLU A 159 13.47 15.25 22.90
C GLU A 159 13.16 16.47 23.77
N SER A 160 12.24 17.33 23.34
CA SER A 160 11.80 18.49 24.12
C SER A 160 11.15 18.08 25.45
N HIS A 161 10.30 17.06 25.43
CA HIS A 161 9.68 16.54 26.65
C HIS A 161 10.70 15.87 27.57
N LEU A 162 11.65 15.12 27.03
CA LEU A 162 12.72 14.49 27.80
C LEU A 162 13.58 15.55 28.49
N ALA A 163 13.92 16.65 27.79
CA ALA A 163 14.66 17.76 28.37
C ALA A 163 13.90 18.43 29.52
N ALA A 164 12.59 18.69 29.34
CA ALA A 164 11.76 19.27 30.39
C ALA A 164 11.62 18.35 31.61
N VAL A 165 11.42 17.05 31.40
CA VAL A 165 11.36 16.06 32.49
C VAL A 165 12.69 15.97 33.23
N THR A 166 13.81 16.04 32.50
CA THR A 166 15.14 16.02 33.11
C THR A 166 15.37 17.26 33.97
N ASP A 167 15.03 18.45 33.46
CA ASP A 167 15.15 19.70 34.23
C ASP A 167 14.25 19.69 35.49
N MET A 168 13.01 19.20 35.37
CA MET A 168 12.13 19.02 36.53
C MET A 168 12.71 18.04 37.55
N LYS A 169 13.34 16.95 37.10
CA LYS A 169 13.99 15.98 37.98
C LYS A 169 15.19 16.61 38.71
N ASP A 170 15.98 17.43 38.02
CA ASP A 170 17.10 18.15 38.62
C ASP A 170 16.63 19.19 39.64
N MET A 171 15.57 19.94 39.33
CA MET A 171 14.90 20.84 40.28
C MET A 171 14.39 20.09 41.52
N LEU A 172 13.70 18.96 41.34
CA LEU A 172 13.19 18.16 42.45
C LEU A 172 14.33 17.63 43.34
N SER A 173 15.42 17.18 42.72
CA SER A 173 16.60 16.68 43.45
C SER A 173 17.28 17.78 44.27
N ARG A 174 17.32 19.02 43.77
CA ARG A 174 17.77 20.18 44.55
C ARG A 174 16.87 20.46 45.75
N TYR A 175 15.56 20.50 45.53
CA TYR A 175 14.60 20.72 46.62
C TYR A 175 14.66 19.63 47.68
N ASP A 176 14.84 18.37 47.30
CA ASP A 176 15.01 17.27 48.26
C ASP A 176 16.25 17.49 49.14
N GLY A 177 17.37 17.91 48.54
CA GLY A 177 18.58 18.29 49.27
C GLY A 177 18.37 19.46 50.24
N GLU A 178 17.76 20.55 49.77
CA GLU A 178 17.43 21.72 50.61
C GLU A 178 16.49 21.34 51.77
N MET A 179 15.50 20.48 51.52
CA MET A 179 14.59 20.00 52.55
C MET A 179 15.33 19.18 53.62
N VAL A 180 16.25 18.30 53.24
CA VAL A 180 17.06 17.53 54.18
C VAL A 180 17.92 18.45 55.06
N GLU A 181 18.55 19.46 54.47
CA GLU A 181 19.34 20.46 55.22
C GLU A 181 18.47 21.25 56.21
N LEU A 182 17.31 21.75 55.77
CA LEU A 182 16.38 22.49 56.62
C LEU A 182 15.82 21.62 57.76
N TYR A 183 15.52 20.35 57.50
CA TYR A 183 15.12 19.41 58.55
C TYR A 183 16.26 19.18 59.56
N GLY A 184 17.50 19.07 59.10
CA GLY A 184 18.68 18.97 59.96
C GLY A 184 18.81 20.19 60.90
N LEU A 185 18.73 21.40 60.35
CA LEU A 185 18.77 22.65 61.13
C LEU A 185 17.62 22.74 62.14
N THR A 186 16.41 22.34 61.73
CA THR A 186 15.24 22.35 62.61
C THR A 186 15.40 21.37 63.77
N LEU A 187 15.92 20.17 63.50
CA LEU A 187 16.21 19.17 64.53
C LEU A 187 17.27 19.66 65.51
N GLU A 188 18.35 20.27 65.00
CA GLU A 188 19.39 20.86 65.85
C GLU A 188 18.82 21.96 66.75
N LEU A 189 18.02 22.88 66.20
CA LEU A 189 17.38 23.94 66.98
C LEU A 189 16.46 23.38 68.07
N LEU A 190 15.70 22.34 67.78
CA LEU A 190 14.84 21.66 68.76
C LEU A 190 15.67 21.04 69.89
N LEU A 191 16.78 20.37 69.56
CA LEU A 191 17.70 19.79 70.54
C LEU A 191 18.36 20.88 71.39
N THR A 192 18.77 22.00 70.79
CA THR A 192 19.36 23.14 71.50
C THR A 192 18.37 23.76 72.45
N LYS A 193 17.13 23.98 72.00
CA LYS A 193 16.04 24.47 72.85
C LYS A 193 15.77 23.53 74.02
N GLN A 194 15.67 22.23 73.76
CA GLN A 194 15.44 21.24 74.80
C GLN A 194 16.56 21.26 75.84
N TRP A 195 17.81 21.21 75.39
CA TRP A 195 18.98 21.26 76.27
C TRP A 195 19.03 22.54 77.10
N PHE A 196 18.78 23.70 76.48
CA PHE A 196 18.78 24.97 77.20
C PHE A 196 17.76 24.98 78.34
N LEU A 197 16.54 24.49 78.06
CA LEU A 197 15.45 24.43 79.05
C LEU A 197 15.69 23.40 80.18
N THR A 198 16.51 22.37 79.96
CA THR A 198 16.79 21.35 80.98
C THR A 198 18.10 21.55 81.73
N GLU A 199 19.20 21.69 81.00
CA GLU A 199 20.56 21.73 81.54
C GLU A 199 21.19 23.12 81.42
N GLY A 200 20.88 23.86 80.35
CA GLY A 200 21.47 25.17 80.09
C GLY A 200 21.16 26.20 81.17
N VAL A 201 19.91 26.27 81.65
CA VAL A 201 19.53 27.17 82.76
C VAL A 201 20.33 26.86 84.03
N ALA A 202 20.51 25.58 84.36
CA ALA A 202 21.30 25.18 85.53
C ALA A 202 22.77 25.57 85.37
N TRP A 203 23.32 25.43 84.16
CA TRP A 203 24.68 25.86 83.83
C TRP A 203 24.86 27.37 83.94
N VAL A 204 23.93 28.18 83.39
CA VAL A 204 23.94 29.65 83.53
C VAL A 204 23.84 30.07 84.99
N MET A 205 22.99 29.42 85.78
CA MET A 205 22.87 29.71 87.21
C MET A 205 24.17 29.39 87.97
N LYS A 206 24.83 28.28 87.62
CA LYS A 206 26.14 27.91 88.18
C LYS A 206 27.21 28.94 87.83
N LEU A 207 27.25 29.41 86.58
CA LEU A 207 28.15 30.47 86.12
C LEU A 207 27.96 31.77 86.92
N VAL A 208 26.71 32.18 87.13
CA VAL A 208 26.38 33.38 87.92
C VAL A 208 26.82 33.21 89.38
N HIS A 209 26.56 32.05 90.00
CA HIS A 209 27.00 31.78 91.38
C HIS A 209 28.52 31.72 91.55
N GLN A 210 29.24 31.30 90.50
CA GLN A 210 30.70 31.21 90.49
C GLN A 210 31.38 32.51 90.06
N SER A 211 30.61 33.59 89.79
CA SER A 211 31.16 34.89 89.44
C SER A 211 31.80 35.53 90.68
N PRO A 212 33.13 35.70 90.72
CA PRO A 212 33.80 36.40 91.81
C PRO A 212 33.34 37.86 91.89
N GLU A 213 32.90 38.43 90.77
CA GLU A 213 32.37 39.79 90.72
C GLU A 213 31.05 39.91 91.50
N LEU A 214 30.14 38.93 91.37
CA LEU A 214 28.89 38.90 92.13
C LEU A 214 29.16 38.67 93.62
N GLU A 215 30.06 37.74 93.95
CA GLU A 215 30.46 37.46 95.33
C GLU A 215 30.95 38.73 96.03
N ARG A 216 31.83 39.50 95.36
CA ARG A 216 32.37 40.75 95.90
C ARG A 216 31.27 41.80 96.14
N VAL A 217 30.40 42.06 95.17
CA VAL A 217 29.36 43.10 95.31
C VAL A 217 28.35 42.72 96.39
N VAL A 218 28.00 41.44 96.51
CA VAL A 218 27.13 40.94 97.59
C VAL A 218 27.82 41.08 98.95
N ALA A 219 29.11 40.74 99.05
CA ALA A 219 29.88 40.90 100.27
C ALA A 219 29.96 42.38 100.71
N ASP A 220 30.23 43.30 99.78
CA ASP A 220 30.29 44.74 100.04
C ASP A 220 28.94 45.28 100.53
N LEU A 221 27.84 44.83 99.92
CA LEU A 221 26.49 45.20 100.34
C LEU A 221 26.18 44.67 101.75
N VAL A 222 26.44 43.39 102.03
CA VAL A 222 26.20 42.77 103.34
C VAL A 222 27.03 43.45 104.43
N ASN A 223 28.30 43.74 104.15
CA ASN A 223 29.17 44.45 105.08
C ASN A 223 28.66 45.86 105.36
N SER A 224 28.19 46.58 104.34
CA SER A 224 27.63 47.93 104.49
C SER A 224 26.31 47.92 105.29
N VAL A 225 25.43 46.95 105.05
CA VAL A 225 24.18 46.77 105.83
C VAL A 225 24.50 46.48 107.30
N ASN A 226 25.45 45.58 107.55
CA ASN A 226 25.89 45.26 108.91
C ASN A 226 26.48 46.49 109.61
N ALA A 227 27.31 47.28 108.92
CA ALA A 227 27.87 48.52 109.47
C ALA A 227 26.79 49.53 109.85
N VAL A 228 25.80 49.75 108.98
CA VAL A 228 24.65 50.62 109.29
C VAL A 228 23.86 50.09 110.49
N GLY A 229 23.59 48.78 110.54
CA GLY A 229 22.88 48.17 111.67
C GLY A 229 23.62 48.31 113.00
N VAL A 230 24.95 48.14 113.00
CA VAL A 230 25.81 48.38 114.18
C VAL A 230 25.76 49.84 114.59
N ASN A 231 25.87 50.78 113.66
CA ASN A 231 25.83 52.21 113.95
C ASN A 231 24.47 52.68 114.47
N ASP A 232 23.38 52.17 113.92
CA ASP A 232 22.03 52.43 114.42
C ASP A 232 21.84 51.85 115.83
N GLY A 233 22.37 50.66 116.10
CA GLY A 233 22.38 50.05 117.42
C GLY A 233 23.17 50.89 118.44
N ILE A 234 24.39 51.34 118.09
CA ILE A 234 25.20 52.23 118.93
C ILE A 234 24.47 53.55 119.19
N LYS A 235 23.88 54.16 118.15
CA LYS A 235 23.12 55.41 118.25
C LYS A 235 21.93 55.28 119.19
N GLN A 236 21.12 54.23 119.04
CA GLN A 236 19.97 53.98 119.91
C GLN A 236 20.39 53.65 121.35
N GLY A 237 21.43 52.82 121.54
CA GLY A 237 21.98 52.50 122.85
C GLY A 237 22.53 53.73 123.58
N PHE A 238 23.26 54.59 122.86
CA PHE A 238 23.74 55.87 123.38
C PHE A 238 22.58 56.80 123.74
N GLN A 239 21.56 56.92 122.88
CA GLN A 239 20.35 57.70 123.17
C GLN A 239 19.62 57.20 124.42
N ALA A 240 19.53 55.88 124.61
CA ALA A 240 18.90 55.28 125.79
C ALA A 240 19.73 55.47 127.09
N ALA A 241 21.06 55.54 126.98
CA ALA A 241 21.97 55.69 128.12
C ALA A 241 22.22 57.16 128.54
N LYS A 242 21.83 58.15 127.72
CA LYS A 242 22.32 59.53 127.88
C LYS A 242 21.62 60.31 129.00
N SER A 243 22.42 60.91 129.87
CA SER A 243 22.04 62.00 130.80
C SER A 243 22.94 63.27 130.73
N SER A 244 23.97 63.36 129.87
CA SER A 244 24.72 64.62 129.65
C SER A 244 25.55 64.72 128.35
N ALA A 245 25.61 65.94 127.81
CA ALA A 245 26.57 66.69 126.95
C ALA A 245 27.57 66.06 125.93
N TRP A 246 27.70 64.75 125.71
CA TRP A 246 28.63 64.23 124.67
C TRP A 246 27.96 63.99 123.32
N SER A 247 28.71 64.12 122.22
CA SER A 247 28.21 63.87 120.86
C SER A 247 28.21 62.36 120.56
N VAL A 248 27.31 61.86 119.70
CA VAL A 248 27.25 60.43 119.33
C VAL A 248 28.48 60.06 118.48
N GLU A 249 28.99 61.07 117.78
CA GLU A 249 30.11 61.04 116.85
C GLU A 249 31.46 60.75 117.54
N GLU A 250 31.55 60.91 118.87
CA GLU A 250 32.74 60.60 119.68
C GLU A 250 32.75 59.16 120.23
N VAL A 251 31.72 58.36 119.95
CA VAL A 251 31.61 56.97 120.42
C VAL A 251 32.52 56.06 119.59
N LEU A 252 33.44 55.35 120.26
CA LEU A 252 34.32 54.36 119.62
C LEU A 252 33.51 53.34 118.83
N GLY A 253 33.79 53.24 117.52
CA GLY A 253 33.12 52.31 116.61
C GLY A 253 31.89 52.87 115.90
N TYR A 254 31.48 54.12 116.17
CA TYR A 254 30.45 54.81 115.38
C TYR A 254 31.07 55.38 114.09
N ASP A 255 30.45 55.08 112.94
CA ASP A 255 30.84 55.61 111.63
C ASP A 255 29.69 56.43 111.00
N GLU A 256 29.87 57.75 110.94
CA GLU A 256 28.89 58.70 110.38
C GLU A 256 28.65 58.46 108.87
N GLY A 257 29.62 57.89 108.16
CA GLY A 257 29.57 57.63 106.71
C GLY A 257 28.99 56.27 106.30
N ALA A 258 28.59 55.42 107.26
CA ALA A 258 28.11 54.07 106.94
C ALA A 258 26.85 54.06 106.06
N LYS A 259 25.97 55.05 106.22
CA LYS A 259 24.75 55.18 105.41
C LYS A 259 25.06 55.55 103.96
N ASP A 260 25.96 56.50 103.74
CA ASP A 260 26.41 56.89 102.39
C ASP A 260 27.14 55.72 101.71
N THR A 261 27.87 54.91 102.49
CA THR A 261 28.54 53.69 102.03
C THR A 261 27.54 52.62 101.61
N LEU A 262 26.45 52.45 102.37
CA LEU A 262 25.35 51.55 102.00
C LEU A 262 24.65 52.02 100.71
N ASP A 263 24.34 53.32 100.59
CA ASP A 263 23.70 53.87 99.39
C ASP A 263 24.60 53.70 98.14
N ALA A 264 25.93 53.85 98.31
CA ALA A 264 26.90 53.57 97.25
C ALA A 264 26.96 52.08 96.88
N ALA A 265 26.93 51.18 97.87
CA ALA A 265 26.91 49.73 97.65
C ALA A 265 25.63 49.25 96.96
N ILE A 266 24.47 49.80 97.34
CA ILE A 266 23.18 49.55 96.67
C ILE A 266 23.27 50.00 95.21
N LYS A 267 23.76 51.22 94.96
CA LYS A 267 23.93 51.73 93.59
C LYS A 267 24.91 50.91 92.77
N ALA A 268 25.96 50.37 93.38
CA ALA A 268 26.91 49.47 92.72
C ALA A 268 26.27 48.12 92.38
N PHE A 269 25.43 47.57 93.26
CA PHE A 269 24.64 46.36 93.01
C PHE A 269 23.60 46.56 91.91
N ASP A 270 22.88 47.69 91.90
CA ASP A 270 21.86 47.99 90.88
C ASP A 270 22.46 48.14 89.48
N ASN A 271 23.69 48.66 89.38
CA ASN A 271 24.41 48.82 88.11
C ASN A 271 25.37 47.65 87.81
N PHE A 272 25.26 46.55 88.56
CA PHE A 272 26.16 45.42 88.43
C PHE A 272 25.92 44.66 87.12
N HIS A 273 27.00 44.40 86.39
CA HIS A 273 27.00 43.61 85.15
C HIS A 273 27.79 42.33 85.35
N ILE A 274 27.21 41.19 84.96
CA ILE A 274 27.84 39.88 85.08
C ILE A 274 28.59 39.57 83.78
N SER A 275 29.90 39.81 83.77
CA SER A 275 30.82 39.54 82.66
C SER A 275 30.68 38.12 82.09
N VAL A 276 30.36 37.15 82.93
CA VAL A 276 30.19 35.74 82.56
C VAL A 276 29.00 35.50 81.64
N LEU A 277 27.96 36.35 81.70
CA LEU A 277 26.81 36.27 80.79
C LEU A 277 27.20 36.68 79.35
N ASP A 278 28.19 37.56 79.18
CA ASP A 278 28.68 37.94 77.85
C ASP A 278 29.33 36.73 77.15
N LYS A 279 30.05 35.88 77.90
CA LYS A 279 30.63 34.62 77.38
C LYS A 279 29.56 33.60 76.95
N VAL A 280 28.39 33.63 77.57
CA VAL A 280 27.25 32.80 77.14
C VAL A 280 26.61 33.37 75.88
N LEU A 281 26.56 34.70 75.75
CA LEU A 281 26.03 35.38 74.57
C LEU A 281 26.87 35.10 73.31
N GLU A 282 28.18 34.97 73.46
CA GLU A 282 29.09 34.57 72.37
C GLU A 282 28.74 33.20 71.76
N LEU A 283 28.07 32.32 72.52
CA LEU A 283 27.71 30.96 72.09
C LEU A 283 26.34 30.87 71.39
N VAL A 284 25.61 31.97 71.22
CA VAL A 284 24.24 31.96 70.66
C VAL A 284 24.16 31.37 69.25
N ASN A 285 25.22 31.54 68.45
CA ASN A 285 25.28 31.04 67.07
C ASN A 285 26.06 29.72 66.94
N GLU A 286 26.53 29.16 68.05
CA GLU A 286 27.34 27.94 68.03
C GLU A 286 26.46 26.67 68.00
N PRO A 287 26.93 25.58 67.36
CA PRO A 287 26.24 24.29 67.38
C PRO A 287 26.07 23.75 68.80
N LEU A 288 25.03 22.94 69.02
CA LEU A 288 24.74 22.38 70.35
C LEU A 288 25.92 21.58 70.93
N SER A 289 26.67 20.87 70.07
CA SER A 289 27.85 20.11 70.47
C SER A 289 28.93 20.99 71.10
N VAL A 290 29.14 22.19 70.55
CA VAL A 290 30.10 23.18 71.06
C VAL A 290 29.61 23.75 72.37
N ILE A 291 28.33 24.12 72.47
CA ILE A 291 27.72 24.65 73.69
C ILE A 291 27.85 23.65 74.84
N LYS A 292 27.52 22.38 74.60
CA LYS A 292 27.65 21.30 75.59
C LYS A 292 29.08 21.11 76.05
N GLN A 293 30.03 21.06 75.12
CA GLN A 293 31.46 20.93 75.45
C GLN A 293 31.94 22.06 76.35
N LYS A 294 31.50 23.31 76.09
CA LYS A 294 31.82 24.47 76.92
C LYS A 294 31.16 24.40 78.30
N SER A 295 29.97 23.80 78.39
CA SER A 295 29.27 23.63 79.67
C SER A 295 29.90 22.62 80.63
N GLU A 296 30.64 21.65 80.08
CA GLU A 296 31.33 20.60 80.83
C GLU A 296 32.72 21.03 81.35
N LEU A 297 33.30 22.09 80.81
CA LEU A 297 34.61 22.58 81.24
C LEU A 297 34.51 23.38 82.56
N PRO A 298 35.40 23.15 83.53
CA PRO A 298 35.47 23.97 84.73
C PRO A 298 35.88 25.41 84.36
N ILE A 299 35.15 26.40 84.90
CA ILE A 299 35.27 27.84 84.57
C ILE A 299 36.53 28.47 85.18
N ILE A 300 37.31 27.72 85.95
CA ILE A 300 38.58 28.20 86.49
C ILE A 300 39.67 28.02 85.44
N LYS A 301 39.80 29.02 84.57
CA LYS A 301 41.11 29.47 84.13
C LYS A 301 41.26 30.91 84.58
N ASP A 302 42.14 31.09 85.55
CA ASP A 302 42.80 32.35 85.83
C ASP A 302 43.29 32.97 84.51
N ASP A 303 43.14 34.29 84.40
CA ASP A 303 43.85 35.11 83.41
C ASP A 303 45.38 34.90 83.51
#